data_AF-A0A7X4Y4X5-F1
#
_entry.id   AF-A0A7X4Y4X5-F1
#
_cell.length_a   1.000
_cell.length_b   1.000
_cell.length_c   1.000
_cell.angle_alpha   90.00
_cell.angle_beta   90.00
_cell.angle_gamma   90.00
#
_symmetry.space_group_name_H-M   'P 1'
#
loop_
_entity.id
_entity.type
_entity.pdbx_description
1 polymer ?
#
loop_
_entity_poly.entity_id
_entity_poly.type
_entity_poly.pdbx_seq_one_letter_code
_entity_poly.pdbx_strand_id
1 'polypeptide(L)'
;MKRLLQLVAAASLMPALSFAGVIWKGDFETGNTSQWTRQQAVANSRLQVVTDVVRDGRYALKATVKQGDDPINASGNRNELLYLTHETQGKEYYYKWSTLFPSNYPVHDSWQVITQWHQESCCGSPPLEFFVRGDKINLRVGGNTTPVLWQTSIDKGNWHDFVLHVKWSSDKKAGFVELWHNGEHVLPKTYGANQFGKELNYLKMGLYRDAAIKPEGAIFHDGFTMATTLEDVMPPAPAPVEEPAPAPTPVPDDTTIPAEDPTPVTETPVTQTPQLPTTQLPTVGGQTPTPTPVSNNPNGLPDSSEGVAGGCSASGTSGTLPFAGALLMLGAIALRRRRAPARAVARRARR
;
A
#
# COMPACT_ATOMS: atom_id res chain seq x y z
N MET A 1 71.73 0.36 11.83
CA MET A 1 70.94 -0.77 11.31
C MET A 1 69.68 -0.90 12.17
N LYS A 2 68.48 -0.94 11.53
CA LYS A 2 67.14 -1.31 12.07
C LYS A 2 66.58 -0.33 13.14
N ARG A 3 65.64 0.60 12.89
CA ARG A 3 64.28 0.54 12.27
C ARG A 3 63.48 -0.71 12.67
N LEU A 4 62.58 -0.56 13.65
CA LEU A 4 61.37 -1.37 13.96
C LEU A 4 60.79 -0.79 15.27
N LEU A 5 59.51 -0.49 15.50
CA LEU A 5 58.26 -0.67 14.76
C LEU A 5 57.24 0.24 15.47
N GLN A 6 56.76 1.32 14.85
CA GLN A 6 55.52 1.98 15.27
C GLN A 6 54.38 1.26 14.53
N LEU A 7 53.68 0.38 15.22
CA LEU A 7 52.45 -0.21 14.70
C LEU A 7 51.30 0.78 14.94
N VAL A 8 51.00 1.52 13.88
CA VAL A 8 49.78 2.29 13.71
C VAL A 8 48.61 1.30 13.65
N ALA A 9 47.79 1.24 14.70
CA ALA A 9 46.47 0.63 14.63
C ALA A 9 45.51 1.62 13.95
N ALA A 10 45.62 1.73 12.62
CA ALA A 10 44.57 2.35 11.81
C ALA A 10 43.42 1.33 11.72
N ALA A 11 42.54 1.35 12.72
CA ALA A 11 41.25 0.68 12.60
C ALA A 11 40.46 1.39 11.50
N SER A 12 40.50 0.81 10.30
CA SER A 12 39.66 1.22 9.18
C SER A 12 38.19 1.06 9.58
N LEU A 13 37.55 2.15 9.99
CA LEU A 13 36.11 2.29 9.98
C LEU A 13 35.66 2.28 8.51
N MET A 14 35.48 1.09 7.95
CA MET A 14 34.67 0.97 6.74
C MET A 14 33.24 1.34 7.15
N PRO A 15 32.61 2.36 6.54
CA PRO A 15 31.19 2.56 6.73
C PRO A 15 30.49 1.29 6.25
N ALA A 16 29.71 0.66 7.12
CA ALA A 16 28.82 -0.41 6.72
C ALA A 16 27.87 0.19 5.66
N LEU A 17 28.06 -0.17 4.39
CA LEU A 17 27.09 0.08 3.35
C LEU A 17 25.83 -0.70 3.77
N SER A 18 24.88 0.00 4.39
CA SER A 18 23.56 -0.54 4.65
C SER A 18 22.87 -0.69 3.30
N PHE A 19 22.96 -1.87 2.67
CA PHE A 19 22.11 -2.27 1.55
C PHE A 19 20.71 -2.47 2.09
N ALA A 20 19.96 -1.39 2.21
CA ALA A 20 18.55 -1.47 2.54
C ALA A 20 17.79 -1.49 1.21
N GLY A 21 17.11 -2.61 0.94
CA GLY A 21 16.35 -2.88 -0.27
C GLY A 21 14.84 -2.96 -0.01
N VAL A 22 14.10 -3.64 -0.89
CA VAL A 22 12.68 -3.96 -0.68
C VAL A 22 12.48 -4.69 0.66
N ILE A 23 11.67 -4.11 1.55
CA ILE A 23 11.31 -4.65 2.86
C ILE A 23 10.17 -5.65 2.74
N TRP A 24 9.14 -5.30 1.97
CA TRP A 24 7.92 -6.10 1.85
C TRP A 24 7.19 -5.84 0.54
N LYS A 25 6.50 -6.87 0.06
CA LYS A 25 5.58 -6.81 -1.08
C LYS A 25 4.23 -7.38 -0.70
N GLY A 26 3.20 -6.55 -0.88
CA GLY A 26 1.78 -6.90 -0.81
C GLY A 26 1.13 -6.79 -2.19
N ASP A 27 1.84 -7.22 -3.22
CA ASP A 27 1.55 -7.05 -4.66
C ASP A 27 0.58 -8.09 -5.23
N PHE A 28 0.06 -9.01 -4.41
CA PHE A 28 -0.91 -10.04 -4.80
C PHE A 28 -0.40 -11.11 -5.77
N GLU A 29 0.90 -11.14 -6.08
CA GLU A 29 1.47 -12.10 -7.03
C GLU A 29 1.46 -13.56 -6.54
N THR A 30 1.11 -13.77 -5.27
CA THR A 30 0.76 -15.09 -4.71
C THR A 30 -0.61 -15.61 -5.18
N GLY A 31 -1.38 -14.81 -5.93
CA GLY A 31 -2.73 -15.14 -6.40
C GLY A 31 -3.80 -15.12 -5.30
N ASN A 32 -3.47 -14.61 -4.11
CA ASN A 32 -4.36 -14.51 -2.96
C ASN A 32 -3.87 -13.41 -1.98
N THR A 33 -4.52 -13.26 -0.83
CA THR A 33 -4.21 -12.21 0.15
C THR A 33 -3.21 -12.61 1.24
N SER A 34 -2.52 -13.76 1.11
CA SER A 34 -1.63 -14.30 2.16
C SER A 34 -0.42 -13.44 2.50
N GLN A 35 -0.06 -12.49 1.64
CA GLN A 35 0.99 -11.49 1.90
C GLN A 35 0.58 -10.45 2.96
N TRP A 36 -0.73 -10.32 3.25
CA TRP A 36 -1.30 -9.37 4.19
C TRP A 36 -1.59 -10.03 5.54
N THR A 37 -1.45 -9.28 6.63
CA THR A 37 -1.55 -9.83 7.99
C THR A 37 -2.98 -10.17 8.39
N ARG A 38 -3.93 -9.29 8.04
CA ARG A 38 -5.34 -9.43 8.42
C ARG A 38 -6.26 -8.87 7.35
N GLN A 39 -7.52 -9.27 7.46
CA GLN A 39 -8.61 -8.78 6.65
C GLN A 39 -9.73 -8.26 7.56
N GLN A 40 -10.29 -7.11 7.21
CA GLN A 40 -11.55 -6.61 7.72
C GLN A 40 -12.56 -6.66 6.58
N ALA A 41 -13.39 -7.70 6.53
CA ALA A 41 -14.46 -7.81 5.55
C ALA A 41 -15.60 -8.69 6.06
N VAL A 42 -16.81 -8.43 5.58
CA VAL A 42 -18.00 -9.21 5.97
C VAL A 42 -18.18 -10.49 5.14
N ALA A 43 -17.53 -10.59 3.98
CA ALA A 43 -17.61 -11.76 3.10
C ALA A 43 -16.37 -11.88 2.20
N ASN A 44 -16.03 -13.11 1.79
CA ASN A 44 -14.90 -13.38 0.88
C ASN A 44 -15.03 -12.69 -0.49
N SER A 45 -16.26 -12.39 -0.93
CA SER A 45 -16.51 -11.69 -2.19
C SER A 45 -16.16 -10.19 -2.16
N ARG A 46 -15.74 -9.64 -1.01
CA ARG A 46 -15.43 -8.22 -0.86
C ARG A 46 -13.99 -7.85 -1.16
N LEU A 47 -13.07 -8.79 -0.98
CA LEU A 47 -11.64 -8.59 -1.23
C LEU A 47 -11.18 -9.75 -2.10
N GLN A 48 -11.26 -9.54 -3.41
CA GLN A 48 -10.96 -10.57 -4.40
C GLN A 48 -9.65 -10.25 -5.09
N VAL A 49 -8.77 -11.24 -5.20
CA VAL A 49 -7.62 -11.15 -6.10
C VAL A 49 -8.09 -11.54 -7.50
N VAL A 50 -7.91 -10.63 -8.46
CA VAL A 50 -8.42 -10.72 -9.82
C VAL A 50 -7.29 -10.70 -10.85
N THR A 51 -7.59 -11.02 -12.11
CA THR A 51 -6.61 -11.11 -13.21
C THR A 51 -6.98 -10.27 -14.44
N ASP A 52 -8.17 -9.67 -14.45
CA ASP A 52 -8.73 -8.90 -15.57
C ASP A 52 -8.37 -7.41 -15.53
N VAL A 53 -8.25 -6.84 -14.33
CA VAL A 53 -7.83 -5.44 -14.10
C VAL A 53 -6.56 -5.44 -13.26
N VAL A 54 -5.40 -5.34 -13.92
CA VAL A 54 -4.07 -5.49 -13.31
C VAL A 54 -3.17 -4.32 -13.76
N ARG A 55 -2.27 -3.87 -12.89
CA ARG A 55 -1.27 -2.83 -13.16
C ARG A 55 0.13 -3.39 -13.28
N ASP A 56 0.48 -4.34 -12.42
CA ASP A 56 1.79 -4.97 -12.32
C ASP A 56 1.62 -6.49 -12.19
N GLY A 57 2.51 -7.27 -12.81
CA GLY A 57 2.40 -8.73 -12.77
C GLY A 57 1.10 -9.30 -13.37
N ARG A 58 0.42 -10.16 -12.61
CA ARG A 58 -0.74 -10.96 -13.05
C ARG A 58 -1.97 -10.77 -12.20
N TYR A 59 -1.85 -10.19 -11.00
CA TYR A 59 -2.91 -10.16 -10.03
C TYR A 59 -3.07 -8.78 -9.40
N ALA A 60 -4.31 -8.38 -9.13
CA ALA A 60 -4.62 -7.17 -8.38
C ALA A 60 -5.74 -7.43 -7.37
N LEU A 61 -5.85 -6.58 -6.35
CA LEU A 61 -6.98 -6.60 -5.44
C LEU A 61 -8.14 -5.79 -6.01
N LYS A 62 -9.32 -6.41 -6.08
CA LYS A 62 -10.61 -5.71 -6.17
C LYS A 62 -11.24 -5.64 -4.77
N ALA A 63 -11.32 -4.44 -4.22
CA ALA A 63 -12.04 -4.15 -2.98
C ALA A 63 -13.44 -3.63 -3.31
N THR A 64 -14.47 -4.35 -2.87
CA THR A 64 -15.88 -3.98 -3.05
C THR A 64 -16.47 -3.62 -1.69
N VAL A 65 -17.27 -2.56 -1.60
CA VAL A 65 -18.00 -2.18 -0.39
C VAL A 65 -19.47 -1.99 -0.73
N LYS A 66 -20.33 -2.55 0.13
CA LYS A 66 -21.78 -2.37 0.12
C LYS A 66 -22.23 -1.69 1.40
N GLN A 67 -23.46 -1.17 1.38
CA GLN A 67 -24.06 -0.62 2.58
C GLN A 67 -24.26 -1.74 3.63
N GLY A 68 -23.85 -1.47 4.87
CA GLY A 68 -23.87 -2.43 5.97
C GLY A 68 -22.61 -3.30 6.08
N ASP A 69 -21.63 -3.17 5.17
CA ASP A 69 -20.35 -3.86 5.31
C ASP A 69 -19.53 -3.21 6.45
N ASP A 70 -19.83 -3.56 7.70
CA ASP A 70 -19.14 -3.02 8.88
C ASP A 70 -18.62 -4.16 9.79
N PRO A 71 -17.51 -4.81 9.40
CA PRO A 71 -17.01 -6.00 10.08
C PRO A 71 -16.41 -5.73 11.47
N ILE A 72 -16.26 -4.46 11.86
CA ILE A 72 -15.60 -4.05 13.11
C ILE A 72 -16.38 -3.00 13.90
N ASN A 73 -17.64 -2.74 13.54
CA ASN A 73 -18.49 -1.72 14.17
C ASN A 73 -17.83 -0.32 14.17
N ALA A 74 -17.34 0.10 13.01
CA ALA A 74 -16.71 1.40 12.78
C ALA A 74 -17.73 2.48 12.38
N SER A 75 -17.28 3.71 12.11
CA SER A 75 -18.19 4.81 11.73
C SER A 75 -18.64 4.78 10.26
N GLY A 76 -18.42 3.68 9.53
CA GLY A 76 -18.74 3.59 8.10
C GLY A 76 -18.55 2.18 7.54
N ASN A 77 -18.83 2.02 6.25
CA ASN A 77 -18.73 0.73 5.58
C ASN A 77 -17.30 0.49 5.08
N ARG A 78 -16.72 -0.68 5.32
CA ARG A 78 -15.37 -1.04 4.88
C ARG A 78 -15.20 -2.47 4.43
N ASN A 79 -14.28 -2.64 3.49
CA ASN A 79 -13.53 -3.86 3.33
C ASN A 79 -12.07 -3.51 3.05
N GLU A 80 -11.17 -3.89 3.95
CA GLU A 80 -9.74 -3.51 3.91
C GLU A 80 -8.84 -4.68 4.30
N LEU A 81 -7.68 -4.77 3.65
CA LEU A 81 -6.54 -5.57 4.10
C LEU A 81 -5.65 -4.74 5.02
N LEU A 82 -5.02 -5.40 5.98
CA LEU A 82 -4.10 -4.79 6.95
C LEU A 82 -2.74 -5.47 6.86
N TYR A 83 -1.69 -4.68 6.85
CA TYR A 83 -0.33 -5.15 7.07
C TYR A 83 0.24 -4.47 8.32
N LEU A 84 0.52 -5.27 9.36
CA LEU A 84 0.97 -4.78 10.67
C LEU A 84 2.46 -4.46 10.63
N THR A 85 2.83 -3.38 9.94
CA THR A 85 4.22 -2.94 9.71
C THR A 85 4.90 -2.37 10.95
N HIS A 86 4.13 -1.85 11.91
CA HIS A 86 4.64 -1.26 13.15
C HIS A 86 5.68 -0.13 12.88
N GLU A 87 5.26 0.85 12.07
CA GLU A 87 6.13 1.93 11.60
C GLU A 87 6.80 2.66 12.76
N THR A 88 8.13 2.56 12.81
CA THR A 88 8.92 2.98 13.97
C THR A 88 9.32 4.45 13.87
N GLN A 89 9.23 5.16 15.00
CA GLN A 89 9.67 6.55 15.15
C GLN A 89 11.09 6.76 14.62
N GLY A 90 11.27 7.82 13.84
CA GLY A 90 12.52 8.23 13.20
C GLY A 90 12.91 7.43 11.95
N LYS A 91 12.18 6.37 11.57
CA LYS A 91 12.47 5.58 10.37
C LYS A 91 11.90 6.21 9.11
N GLU A 92 12.60 5.98 8.01
CA GLU A 92 12.26 6.46 6.68
C GLU A 92 11.94 5.26 5.78
N TYR A 93 10.83 5.34 5.07
CA TYR A 93 10.39 4.32 4.14
C TYR A 93 9.79 4.94 2.88
N TYR A 94 9.94 4.21 1.79
CA TYR A 94 9.27 4.46 0.52
C TYR A 94 8.17 3.41 0.34
N TYR A 95 6.97 3.86 0.00
CA TYR A 95 5.81 3.03 -0.28
C TYR A 95 5.37 3.27 -1.72
N LYS A 96 5.34 2.22 -2.54
CA LYS A 96 4.77 2.24 -3.89
C LYS A 96 3.48 1.47 -3.89
N TRP A 97 2.45 1.98 -4.54
CA TRP A 97 1.25 1.23 -4.90
C TRP A 97 0.51 1.92 -6.03
N SER A 98 -0.41 1.19 -6.64
CA SER A 98 -1.28 1.72 -7.68
C SER A 98 -2.74 1.56 -7.28
N THR A 99 -3.58 2.53 -7.67
CA THR A 99 -5.03 2.49 -7.43
C THR A 99 -5.79 2.85 -8.70
N LEU A 100 -6.84 2.09 -9.03
CA LEU A 100 -7.74 2.39 -10.14
C LEU A 100 -9.19 2.52 -9.65
N PHE A 101 -9.83 3.60 -10.09
CA PHE A 101 -11.26 3.83 -9.90
C PHE A 101 -12.01 3.39 -11.16
N PRO A 102 -12.88 2.37 -11.12
CA PRO A 102 -13.63 1.97 -12.31
C PRO A 102 -14.59 3.08 -12.75
N SER A 103 -15.05 3.04 -14.01
CA SER A 103 -15.96 4.06 -14.57
C SER A 103 -17.23 4.27 -13.75
N ASN A 104 -17.72 3.21 -13.11
CA ASN A 104 -18.88 3.22 -12.23
C ASN A 104 -18.58 3.53 -10.75
N TYR A 105 -17.37 3.97 -10.40
CA TYR A 105 -17.02 4.34 -9.02
C TYR A 105 -17.98 5.42 -8.48
N PRO A 106 -18.57 5.24 -7.28
CA PRO A 106 -19.55 6.18 -6.74
C PRO A 106 -18.86 7.44 -6.20
N VAL A 107 -18.99 8.53 -6.96
CA VAL A 107 -18.58 9.87 -6.52
C VAL A 107 -19.58 10.38 -5.49
N HIS A 108 -19.07 10.92 -4.38
CA HIS A 108 -19.88 11.46 -3.29
C HIS A 108 -19.08 12.52 -2.53
N ASP A 109 -19.76 13.53 -1.99
CA ASP A 109 -19.13 14.63 -1.25
C ASP A 109 -18.71 14.28 0.19
N SER A 110 -18.85 13.00 0.57
CA SER A 110 -18.34 12.49 1.84
C SER A 110 -17.08 11.66 1.61
N TRP A 111 -16.41 11.31 2.70
CA TRP A 111 -15.10 10.67 2.70
C TRP A 111 -15.17 9.20 2.24
N GLN A 112 -14.16 8.80 1.48
CA GLN A 112 -13.90 7.42 1.07
C GLN A 112 -12.39 7.16 1.14
N VAL A 113 -11.89 6.65 2.25
CA VAL A 113 -10.47 6.30 2.46
C VAL A 113 -10.11 5.09 1.59
N ILE A 114 -9.00 5.20 0.87
CA ILE A 114 -8.52 4.18 -0.09
C ILE A 114 -7.20 3.51 0.38
N THR A 115 -6.36 4.28 1.09
CA THR A 115 -5.12 3.80 1.70
C THR A 115 -4.86 4.61 2.96
N GLN A 116 -4.51 3.96 4.07
CA GLN A 116 -4.27 4.66 5.34
C GLN A 116 -3.18 3.99 6.16
N TRP A 117 -2.46 4.81 6.93
CA TRP A 117 -1.60 4.36 8.01
C TRP A 117 -2.26 4.75 9.31
N HIS A 118 -2.84 3.75 9.98
CA HIS A 118 -3.61 3.93 11.19
C HIS A 118 -2.72 3.67 12.40
N GLN A 119 -2.90 4.45 13.46
CA GLN A 119 -2.27 4.23 14.75
C GLN A 119 -2.80 2.95 15.41
N GLU A 120 -1.97 2.28 16.22
CA GLU A 120 -2.33 1.04 16.92
C GLU A 120 -3.43 1.19 17.98
N SER A 121 -3.70 2.41 18.43
CA SER A 121 -4.70 2.65 19.46
C SER A 121 -6.14 2.47 18.97
N CYS A 122 -7.07 2.68 19.90
CA CYS A 122 -8.44 2.21 19.78
C CYS A 122 -9.23 2.86 18.65
N CYS A 123 -8.90 4.11 18.32
CA CYS A 123 -9.89 5.01 17.77
C CYS A 123 -9.30 6.31 17.24
N GLY A 124 -10.01 6.91 16.29
CA GLY A 124 -9.69 8.21 15.71
C GLY A 124 -9.45 8.15 14.21
N SER A 125 -9.13 9.32 13.65
CA SER A 125 -8.65 9.44 12.28
C SER A 125 -7.22 8.90 12.17
N PRO A 126 -6.83 8.26 11.07
CA PRO A 126 -5.45 7.86 10.85
C PRO A 126 -4.49 9.07 10.80
N PRO A 127 -3.23 8.92 11.27
CA PRO A 127 -2.19 9.93 11.10
C PRO A 127 -1.86 10.26 9.65
N LEU A 128 -2.03 9.33 8.71
CA LEU A 128 -1.79 9.54 7.28
C LEU A 128 -2.82 8.78 6.46
N GLU A 129 -3.46 9.45 5.51
CA GLU A 129 -4.46 8.83 4.66
C GLU A 129 -4.51 9.43 3.25
N PHE A 130 -4.85 8.57 2.31
CA PHE A 130 -5.39 8.92 1.01
C PHE A 130 -6.89 8.66 1.04
N PHE A 131 -7.69 9.66 0.67
CA PHE A 131 -9.14 9.54 0.63
C PHE A 131 -9.73 10.28 -0.56
N VAL A 132 -10.89 9.82 -1.01
CA VAL A 132 -11.70 10.49 -2.02
C VAL A 132 -12.80 11.30 -1.36
N ARG A 133 -13.00 12.52 -1.87
CA ARG A 133 -14.17 13.35 -1.61
C ARG A 133 -14.50 14.06 -2.92
N GLY A 134 -15.77 13.99 -3.34
CA GLY A 134 -16.15 14.39 -4.69
C GLY A 134 -15.39 13.56 -5.73
N ASP A 135 -14.86 14.22 -6.75
CA ASP A 135 -14.05 13.63 -7.81
C ASP A 135 -12.54 13.72 -7.54
N LYS A 136 -12.11 14.00 -6.30
CA LYS A 136 -10.71 14.21 -5.94
C LYS A 136 -10.17 13.14 -5.01
N ILE A 137 -8.97 12.65 -5.32
CA ILE A 137 -8.07 11.96 -4.38
C ILE A 137 -7.39 13.06 -3.55
N ASN A 138 -7.30 12.87 -2.24
CA ASN A 138 -6.71 13.81 -1.29
C ASN A 138 -5.69 13.07 -0.42
N LEU A 139 -4.54 13.70 -0.17
CA LEU A 139 -3.57 13.29 0.86
C LEU A 139 -3.71 14.20 2.07
N ARG A 140 -3.88 13.60 3.25
CA ARG A 140 -3.89 14.31 4.55
C ARG A 140 -2.94 13.65 5.55
N VAL A 141 -2.29 14.49 6.36
CA VAL A 141 -1.30 14.09 7.36
C VAL A 141 -1.54 14.83 8.68
N GLY A 142 -1.61 14.09 9.78
CA GLY A 142 -1.81 14.59 11.14
C GLY A 142 -3.26 14.47 11.66
N GLY A 143 -4.12 13.70 10.99
CA GLY A 143 -5.51 13.46 11.39
C GLY A 143 -6.54 14.39 10.74
N ASN A 144 -7.82 14.17 11.02
CA ASN A 144 -8.95 14.76 10.28
C ASN A 144 -9.13 16.28 10.40
N THR A 145 -8.46 16.94 11.34
CA THR A 145 -8.50 18.40 11.53
C THR A 145 -7.40 19.15 10.76
N THR A 146 -6.51 18.41 10.08
CA THR A 146 -5.41 18.99 9.30
C THR A 146 -5.83 19.29 7.86
N PRO A 147 -5.19 20.28 7.21
CA PRO A 147 -5.47 20.60 5.82
C PRO A 147 -5.05 19.46 4.88
N VAL A 148 -5.71 19.39 3.72
CA VAL A 148 -5.27 18.54 2.60
C VAL A 148 -3.94 19.08 2.07
N LEU A 149 -2.92 18.23 1.99
CA LEU A 149 -1.59 18.61 1.51
C LEU A 149 -1.46 18.52 -0.01
N TRP A 150 -2.21 17.60 -0.61
CA TRP A 150 -2.19 17.36 -2.05
C TRP A 150 -3.51 16.77 -2.51
N GLN A 151 -3.94 17.10 -3.73
CA GLN A 151 -5.11 16.52 -4.34
C GLN A 151 -4.95 16.38 -5.85
N THR A 152 -5.65 15.42 -6.45
CA THR A 152 -5.78 15.26 -7.90
C THR A 152 -7.14 14.67 -8.27
N SER A 153 -7.51 14.70 -9.55
CA SER A 153 -8.72 14.03 -10.06
C SER A 153 -8.62 12.51 -9.88
N ILE A 154 -9.74 11.82 -9.63
CA ILE A 154 -9.82 10.35 -9.59
C ILE A 154 -9.66 9.67 -10.95
N ASP A 155 -9.65 10.45 -12.05
CA ASP A 155 -9.41 10.02 -13.43
C ASP A 155 -9.86 8.57 -13.74
N LYS A 156 -11.18 8.35 -13.66
CA LYS A 156 -11.76 7.00 -13.66
C LYS A 156 -11.34 6.21 -14.91
N GLY A 157 -11.04 4.93 -14.70
CA GLY A 157 -10.59 4.00 -15.73
C GLY A 157 -9.06 3.96 -15.89
N ASN A 158 -8.33 4.90 -15.29
CA ASN A 158 -6.87 4.93 -15.32
C ASN A 158 -6.28 4.52 -13.97
N TRP A 159 -5.06 3.98 -14.02
CA TRP A 159 -4.27 3.69 -12.83
C TRP A 159 -3.58 4.97 -12.34
N HIS A 160 -3.63 5.18 -11.03
CA HIS A 160 -2.84 6.17 -10.31
C HIS A 160 -1.67 5.46 -9.64
N ASP A 161 -0.45 5.74 -10.08
CA ASP A 161 0.77 5.18 -9.48
C ASP A 161 1.30 6.15 -8.43
N PHE A 162 1.42 5.70 -7.19
CA PHE A 162 1.92 6.49 -6.07
C PHE A 162 3.28 5.97 -5.62
N VAL A 163 4.18 6.91 -5.31
CA VAL A 163 5.34 6.65 -4.46
C VAL A 163 5.32 7.67 -3.33
N LEU A 164 5.18 7.19 -2.10
CA LEU A 164 5.17 8.02 -0.90
C LEU A 164 6.43 7.76 -0.09
N HIS A 165 7.21 8.80 0.17
CA HIS A 165 8.35 8.76 1.08
C HIS A 165 7.95 9.39 2.41
N VAL A 166 8.11 8.66 3.50
CA VAL A 166 7.70 9.08 4.85
C VAL A 166 8.84 8.92 5.83
N LYS A 167 9.10 9.97 6.61
CA LYS A 167 9.81 9.85 7.89
C LYS A 167 8.83 9.85 9.04
N TRP A 168 8.69 8.73 9.72
CA TRP A 168 7.71 8.58 10.80
C TRP A 168 8.15 9.31 12.06
N SER A 169 7.31 10.19 12.58
CA SER A 169 7.57 10.92 13.82
C SER A 169 6.32 11.61 14.36
N SER A 170 6.19 11.68 15.69
CA SER A 170 5.24 12.58 16.35
C SER A 170 5.73 14.03 16.47
N ASP A 171 7.02 14.28 16.26
CA ASP A 171 7.57 15.64 16.20
C ASP A 171 7.39 16.22 14.79
N LYS A 172 6.59 17.29 14.71
CA LYS A 172 6.31 18.02 13.47
C LYS A 172 7.54 18.63 12.78
N LYS A 173 8.66 18.77 13.48
CA LYS A 173 9.93 19.27 12.92
C LYS A 173 10.81 18.15 12.38
N ALA A 174 10.51 16.89 12.72
CA ALA A 174 11.28 15.74 12.32
C ALA A 174 10.54 14.87 11.29
N GLY A 175 9.23 14.68 11.46
CA GLY A 175 8.41 13.92 10.52
C GLY A 175 8.20 14.68 9.22
N PHE A 176 8.14 13.96 8.11
CA PHE A 176 7.81 14.52 6.81
C PHE A 176 7.15 13.50 5.89
N VAL A 177 6.51 14.01 4.84
CA VAL A 177 6.07 13.25 3.67
C VAL A 177 6.58 13.89 2.38
N GLU A 178 6.73 13.10 1.34
CA GLU A 178 7.10 13.49 -0.02
C GLU A 178 6.39 12.53 -1.00
N LEU A 179 5.83 13.04 -2.10
CA LEU A 179 4.93 12.26 -2.98
C LEU A 179 5.31 12.40 -4.45
N TRP A 180 5.36 11.25 -5.11
CA TRP A 180 5.29 11.15 -6.56
C TRP A 180 3.95 10.54 -6.98
N HIS A 181 3.37 11.08 -8.04
CA HIS A 181 2.14 10.58 -8.66
C HIS A 181 2.37 10.46 -10.16
N ASN A 182 2.13 9.27 -10.72
CA ASN A 182 2.36 8.94 -12.13
C ASN A 182 3.79 9.29 -12.61
N GLY A 183 4.78 9.07 -11.75
CA GLY A 183 6.20 9.33 -12.03
C GLY A 183 6.63 10.79 -11.83
N GLU A 184 5.72 11.73 -11.60
CA GLU A 184 6.03 13.13 -11.36
C GLU A 184 6.16 13.42 -9.86
N HIS A 185 7.12 14.27 -9.48
CA HIS A 185 7.29 14.72 -8.11
C HIS A 185 6.27 15.82 -7.78
N VAL A 186 5.13 15.43 -7.18
CA VAL A 186 3.94 16.29 -7.02
C VAL A 186 3.82 16.94 -5.65
N LEU A 187 4.47 16.41 -4.62
CA LEU A 187 4.57 17.04 -3.30
C LEU A 187 6.02 17.02 -2.84
N PRO A 188 6.73 18.17 -2.82
CA PRO A 188 8.06 18.23 -2.25
C PRO A 188 8.01 17.88 -0.76
N LYS A 189 9.17 17.45 -0.23
CA LYS A 189 9.34 17.15 1.20
C LYS A 189 8.68 18.19 2.10
N THR A 190 7.60 17.78 2.77
CA THR A 190 6.73 18.61 3.59
C THR A 190 6.73 18.08 5.02
N TYR A 191 7.14 18.92 5.96
CA TYR A 191 7.27 18.55 7.38
C TYR A 191 5.93 18.59 8.11
N GLY A 192 5.73 17.62 9.01
CA GLY A 192 4.52 17.49 9.82
C GLY A 192 4.59 16.26 10.73
N ALA A 193 3.78 16.27 11.79
CA ALA A 193 3.64 15.09 12.63
C ALA A 193 2.75 14.07 11.89
N ASN A 194 3.26 12.85 11.71
CA ASN A 194 2.57 11.76 11.01
C ASN A 194 2.47 10.49 11.89
N GLN A 195 2.75 10.63 13.18
CA GLN A 195 2.42 9.66 14.23
C GLN A 195 1.84 10.38 15.45
N PHE A 196 1.06 9.67 16.26
CA PHE A 196 0.50 10.23 17.50
C PHE A 196 1.27 9.72 18.71
N GLY A 197 1.86 10.64 19.47
CA GLY A 197 2.61 10.31 20.68
C GLY A 197 3.68 9.25 20.42
N LYS A 198 3.60 8.12 21.14
CA LYS A 198 4.51 6.97 21.00
C LYS A 198 3.93 5.82 20.19
N GLU A 199 2.75 6.01 19.59
CA GLU A 199 2.06 4.97 18.85
C GLU A 199 2.78 4.68 17.54
N LEU A 200 2.76 3.42 17.14
CA LEU A 200 3.21 2.99 15.83
C LEU A 200 2.03 2.99 14.88
N ASN A 201 2.33 3.06 13.59
CA ASN A 201 1.31 2.97 12.55
C ASN A 201 1.36 1.60 11.86
N TYR A 202 0.24 1.20 11.27
CA TYR A 202 0.15 0.05 10.39
C TYR A 202 -0.66 0.40 9.13
N LEU A 203 -0.37 -0.27 8.04
CA LEU A 203 -1.00 -0.05 6.74
C LEU A 203 -2.39 -0.71 6.69
N LYS A 204 -3.34 0.00 6.09
CA LYS A 204 -4.61 -0.55 5.59
C LYS A 204 -4.83 -0.11 4.15
N MET A 205 -5.31 -1.03 3.32
CA MET A 205 -5.61 -0.77 1.91
C MET A 205 -6.90 -1.47 1.49
N GLY A 206 -7.72 -0.80 0.69
CA GLY A 206 -9.03 -1.26 0.26
C GLY A 206 -9.98 -0.09 0.11
N LEU A 207 -11.21 -0.23 0.60
CA LEU A 207 -12.16 0.88 0.60
C LEU A 207 -12.83 0.97 1.97
N TYR A 208 -12.72 2.12 2.60
CA TYR A 208 -13.46 2.48 3.80
C TYR A 208 -14.16 3.81 3.58
N ARG A 209 -15.48 3.85 3.69
CA ARG A 209 -16.28 5.01 3.28
C ARG A 209 -17.45 5.29 4.21
N ASP A 210 -17.91 6.54 4.14
CA ASP A 210 -19.04 7.01 4.91
C ASP A 210 -20.28 6.09 4.75
N ALA A 211 -20.95 5.81 5.87
CA ALA A 211 -22.17 5.01 5.92
C ALA A 211 -23.29 5.56 5.02
N ALA A 212 -23.30 6.87 4.75
CA ALA A 212 -24.26 7.55 3.90
C ALA A 212 -24.15 7.17 2.42
N ILE A 213 -23.00 6.65 1.97
CA ILE A 213 -22.78 6.27 0.57
C ILE A 213 -23.46 4.92 0.29
N LYS A 214 -24.70 5.02 -0.21
CA LYS A 214 -25.56 3.85 -0.49
C LYS A 214 -25.12 3.00 -1.68
N PRO A 215 -24.71 3.58 -2.84
CA PRO A 215 -24.35 2.77 -4.00
C PRO A 215 -23.17 1.84 -3.68
N GLU A 216 -23.21 0.61 -4.19
CA GLU A 216 -22.05 -0.28 -4.17
C GLU A 216 -20.85 0.42 -4.85
N GLY A 217 -19.68 0.29 -4.25
CA GLY A 217 -18.43 0.82 -4.81
C GLY A 217 -17.39 -0.27 -4.90
N ALA A 218 -16.66 -0.30 -6.01
CA ALA A 218 -15.48 -1.14 -6.18
C ALA A 218 -14.27 -0.27 -6.54
N ILE A 219 -13.10 -0.64 -6.03
CA ILE A 219 -11.81 -0.01 -6.32
C ILE A 219 -10.76 -1.11 -6.50
N PHE A 220 -9.74 -0.84 -7.31
CA PHE A 220 -8.65 -1.77 -7.56
C PHE A 220 -7.34 -1.24 -6.99
N HIS A 221 -6.54 -2.13 -6.40
CA HIS A 221 -5.22 -1.82 -5.87
C HIS A 221 -4.21 -2.86 -6.30
N ASP A 222 -2.97 -2.42 -6.54
CA ASP A 222 -1.93 -3.31 -7.03
C ASP A 222 -0.51 -2.82 -6.68
N GLY A 223 0.47 -3.73 -6.79
CA GLY A 223 1.89 -3.39 -6.81
C GLY A 223 2.46 -2.87 -5.49
N PHE A 224 1.80 -3.12 -4.34
CA PHE A 224 2.25 -2.55 -3.07
C PHE A 224 3.65 -3.03 -2.70
N THR A 225 4.60 -2.09 -2.61
CA THR A 225 5.99 -2.34 -2.24
C THR A 225 6.43 -1.36 -1.17
N MET A 226 7.04 -1.86 -0.10
CA MET A 226 7.70 -1.06 0.93
C MET A 226 9.21 -1.24 0.81
N ALA A 227 9.97 -0.15 0.78
CA ALA A 227 11.42 -0.17 0.67
C ALA A 227 12.06 0.97 1.46
N THR A 228 13.39 1.00 1.46
CA THR A 228 14.20 2.02 2.16
C THR A 228 14.86 3.01 1.22
N THR A 229 14.82 2.79 -0.10
CA THR A 229 15.35 3.72 -1.10
C THR A 229 14.31 4.03 -2.17
N LEU A 230 14.45 5.21 -2.79
CA LEU A 230 13.60 5.59 -3.92
C LEU A 230 13.82 4.67 -5.12
N GLU A 231 15.06 4.22 -5.35
CA GLU A 231 15.42 3.38 -6.50
C GLU A 231 14.72 2.01 -6.46
N ASP A 232 14.50 1.45 -5.26
CA ASP A 232 13.79 0.17 -5.09
C ASP A 232 12.30 0.22 -5.48
N VAL A 233 11.70 1.42 -5.49
CA VAL A 233 10.28 1.63 -5.80
C VAL A 233 10.05 2.40 -7.10
N MET A 234 11.05 3.14 -7.55
CA MET A 234 11.03 3.97 -8.74
C MET A 234 12.42 3.94 -9.38
N PRO A 235 12.79 2.81 -10.01
CA PRO A 235 14.10 2.66 -10.62
C PRO A 235 14.27 3.68 -11.76
N PRO A 236 15.47 4.22 -11.96
CA PRO A 236 15.74 5.10 -13.09
C PRO A 236 15.45 4.36 -14.40
N ALA A 237 15.06 5.10 -15.43
CA ALA A 237 14.89 4.55 -16.77
C ALA A 237 16.19 3.81 -17.19
N PRO A 238 16.08 2.65 -17.85
CA PRO A 238 17.26 1.94 -18.35
C PRO A 238 18.12 2.89 -19.18
N ALA A 239 19.43 2.87 -18.97
CA ALA A 239 20.34 3.62 -19.83
C ALA A 239 20.09 3.21 -21.29
N PRO A 240 20.09 4.16 -22.25
CA PRO A 240 20.01 3.82 -23.66
C PRO A 240 21.10 2.80 -23.98
N VAL A 241 20.69 1.65 -24.55
CA VAL A 241 21.66 0.69 -25.07
C VAL A 241 22.39 1.39 -26.20
N GLU A 242 23.70 1.63 -26.06
CA GLU A 242 24.53 2.11 -27.17
C GLU A 242 24.39 1.10 -28.31
N GLU A 243 23.77 1.52 -29.41
CA GLU A 243 23.69 0.73 -30.63
C GLU A 243 25.12 0.40 -31.08
N PRO A 244 25.47 -0.88 -31.30
CA PRO A 244 26.82 -1.22 -31.73
C PRO A 244 27.15 -0.46 -33.01
N ALA A 245 28.29 0.23 -33.00
CA ALA A 245 28.74 1.03 -34.13
C ALA A 245 28.64 0.21 -35.43
N PRO A 246 28.12 0.80 -36.53
CA PRO A 246 28.01 0.10 -37.80
C PRO A 246 29.37 -0.48 -38.17
N ALA A 247 29.38 -1.77 -38.53
CA ALA A 247 30.59 -2.45 -38.96
C ALA A 247 31.27 -1.62 -40.07
N PRO A 248 32.60 -1.48 -40.05
CA PRO A 248 33.30 -0.77 -41.11
C PRO A 248 32.96 -1.43 -42.45
N THR A 249 32.53 -0.62 -43.42
CA THR A 249 32.27 -1.07 -44.79
C THR A 249 33.48 -1.84 -45.31
N PRO A 250 33.33 -3.08 -45.82
CA PRO A 250 34.45 -3.78 -46.43
C PRO A 250 34.97 -2.94 -47.60
N VAL A 251 36.26 -2.60 -47.53
CA VAL A 251 36.99 -2.00 -48.64
C VAL A 251 37.01 -3.05 -49.76
N PRO A 252 36.61 -2.72 -51.01
CA PRO A 252 36.73 -3.66 -52.11
C PRO A 252 38.20 -4.00 -52.34
N ASP A 253 38.56 -5.28 -52.22
CA ASP A 253 39.85 -5.77 -52.66
C ASP A 253 39.92 -5.66 -54.20
N ASP A 254 40.73 -4.74 -54.68
CA ASP A 254 41.03 -4.56 -56.10
C ASP A 254 42.06 -5.62 -56.52
N THR A 255 41.62 -6.88 -56.58
CA THR A 255 42.35 -7.95 -57.26
C THR A 255 41.51 -8.48 -58.41
N THR A 256 41.74 -7.86 -59.56
CA THR A 256 41.28 -8.29 -60.87
C THR A 256 41.90 -9.65 -61.23
N ILE A 257 41.06 -10.67 -61.40
CA ILE A 257 41.36 -11.85 -62.23
C ILE A 257 40.26 -11.90 -63.31
N PRO A 258 40.60 -11.85 -64.61
CA PRO A 258 39.61 -11.98 -65.66
C PRO A 258 39.21 -13.47 -65.78
N ALA A 259 37.94 -13.77 -65.50
CA ALA A 259 37.33 -15.05 -65.83
C ALA A 259 36.40 -14.89 -67.04
N GLU A 260 36.49 -15.86 -67.93
CA GLU A 260 35.91 -15.93 -69.27
C GLU A 260 34.36 -15.90 -69.30
N ASP A 261 33.85 -15.56 -70.48
CA ASP A 261 32.43 -15.43 -70.87
C ASP A 261 31.50 -16.55 -70.36
N PRO A 262 30.22 -16.25 -70.01
CA PRO A 262 29.28 -17.23 -69.52
C PRO A 262 28.48 -17.90 -70.64
N THR A 263 28.34 -19.23 -70.57
CA THR A 263 27.22 -19.94 -71.21
C THR A 263 25.95 -19.82 -70.35
N PRO A 264 24.75 -19.62 -70.94
CA PRO A 264 23.53 -19.37 -70.19
C PRO A 264 22.96 -20.68 -69.64
N VAL A 265 22.75 -20.73 -68.31
CA VAL A 265 21.97 -21.80 -67.67
C VAL A 265 20.65 -21.20 -67.20
N THR A 266 19.57 -21.81 -67.67
CA THR A 266 18.17 -21.44 -67.42
C THR A 266 17.82 -21.52 -65.94
N GLU A 267 17.41 -20.39 -65.33
CA GLU A 267 16.87 -20.37 -63.97
C GLU A 267 15.43 -20.90 -63.95
N THR A 268 15.19 -21.81 -63.02
CA THR A 268 13.86 -22.33 -62.68
C THR A 268 13.26 -21.42 -61.60
N PRO A 269 11.97 -21.02 -61.63
CA PRO A 269 11.44 -20.08 -60.64
C PRO A 269 11.27 -20.78 -59.28
N VAL A 270 11.88 -20.20 -58.24
CA VAL A 270 11.63 -20.58 -56.84
C VAL A 270 10.33 -19.91 -56.38
N THR A 271 9.40 -20.74 -55.91
CA THR A 271 8.07 -20.36 -55.40
C THR A 271 8.18 -19.42 -54.19
N GLN A 272 7.47 -18.29 -54.25
CA GLN A 272 7.30 -17.36 -53.13
C GLN A 272 6.31 -17.93 -52.10
N THR A 273 6.71 -17.92 -50.82
CA THR A 273 5.85 -18.23 -49.68
C THR A 273 4.84 -17.09 -49.44
N PRO A 274 3.52 -17.34 -49.28
CA PRO A 274 2.55 -16.27 -49.08
C PRO A 274 2.64 -15.61 -47.68
N GLN A 275 2.64 -14.28 -47.67
CA GLN A 275 2.54 -13.42 -46.50
C GLN A 275 1.07 -13.30 -46.05
N LEU A 276 0.78 -13.45 -44.75
CA LEU A 276 -0.57 -13.29 -44.20
C LEU A 276 -1.04 -11.81 -44.26
N PRO A 277 -2.34 -11.52 -44.50
CA PRO A 277 -2.82 -10.15 -44.61
C PRO A 277 -2.98 -9.46 -43.24
N THR A 278 -2.41 -8.28 -43.10
CA THR A 278 -2.66 -7.33 -42.01
C THR A 278 -3.89 -6.47 -42.35
N THR A 279 -4.95 -6.60 -41.56
CA THR A 279 -6.15 -5.75 -41.67
C THR A 279 -5.90 -4.40 -40.99
N GLN A 280 -5.98 -3.31 -41.76
CA GLN A 280 -6.00 -1.93 -41.24
C GLN A 280 -7.41 -1.55 -40.77
N LEU A 281 -7.52 -0.86 -39.63
CA LEU A 281 -8.76 -0.24 -39.13
C LEU A 281 -8.70 1.28 -39.38
N PRO A 282 -9.79 1.96 -39.81
CA PRO A 282 -9.70 3.30 -40.35
C PRO A 282 -9.64 4.41 -39.28
N THR A 283 -8.88 5.45 -39.63
CA THR A 283 -8.77 6.76 -38.98
C THR A 283 -10.07 7.56 -39.14
N VAL A 284 -10.58 8.14 -38.04
CA VAL A 284 -11.58 9.23 -38.07
C VAL A 284 -11.01 10.42 -37.29
N GLY A 285 -11.02 11.57 -37.97
CA GLY A 285 -10.36 12.81 -37.57
C GLY A 285 -11.14 13.66 -36.57
N GLY A 286 -10.46 14.73 -36.13
CA GLY A 286 -10.76 15.50 -34.93
C GLY A 286 -11.91 16.50 -35.02
N GLN A 287 -12.22 17.06 -33.84
CA GLN A 287 -12.62 18.46 -33.68
C GLN A 287 -12.46 18.91 -32.22
N THR A 288 -11.78 20.05 -32.06
CA THR A 288 -11.62 20.85 -30.83
C THR A 288 -12.89 21.68 -30.56
N PRO A 289 -13.13 22.13 -29.32
CA PRO A 289 -13.19 23.59 -29.13
C PRO A 289 -12.51 24.13 -27.84
N THR A 290 -12.07 25.37 -27.99
CA THR A 290 -11.37 26.33 -27.11
C THR A 290 -12.21 26.82 -25.90
N PRO A 291 -11.60 27.37 -24.82
CA PRO A 291 -12.23 27.52 -23.51
C PRO A 291 -12.75 28.95 -23.21
N THR A 292 -13.60 29.07 -22.19
CA THR A 292 -13.96 30.35 -21.53
C THR A 292 -14.14 30.15 -20.01
N PRO A 293 -13.99 31.21 -19.17
CA PRO A 293 -13.32 31.10 -17.88
C PRO A 293 -14.21 31.37 -16.64
N VAL A 294 -13.59 31.18 -15.47
CA VAL A 294 -13.88 31.77 -14.14
C VAL A 294 -14.73 30.95 -13.16
N SER A 295 -14.09 30.41 -12.10
CA SER A 295 -14.14 31.00 -10.74
C SER A 295 -13.26 30.20 -9.78
N ASN A 296 -12.17 30.82 -9.31
CA ASN A 296 -11.30 30.30 -8.25
C ASN A 296 -11.91 30.64 -6.88
N ASN A 297 -12.31 29.63 -6.13
CA ASN A 297 -12.44 29.74 -4.67
C ASN A 297 -11.88 28.46 -4.02
N PRO A 298 -10.66 28.47 -3.45
CA PRO A 298 -10.03 27.24 -2.94
C PRO A 298 -10.54 26.80 -1.56
N ASN A 299 -11.44 27.55 -0.91
CA ASN A 299 -11.89 27.28 0.46
C ASN A 299 -13.42 27.26 0.56
N GLY A 300 -14.07 26.32 -0.12
CA GLY A 300 -15.52 26.08 -0.03
C GLY A 300 -15.93 25.45 1.31
N LEU A 301 -15.84 26.21 2.40
CA LEU A 301 -16.50 25.89 3.66
C LEU A 301 -17.93 26.46 3.60
N PRO A 302 -19.00 25.64 3.59
CA PRO A 302 -20.30 26.13 4.01
C PRO A 302 -20.28 26.30 5.53
N ASP A 303 -20.71 27.48 5.96
CA ASP A 303 -21.08 27.77 7.34
C ASP A 303 -22.34 26.96 7.67
N SER A 304 -22.16 25.81 8.32
CA SER A 304 -23.26 25.07 8.93
C SER A 304 -22.73 24.19 10.04
N SER A 305 -23.13 24.55 11.25
CA SER A 305 -23.00 23.81 12.48
C SER A 305 -23.65 22.43 12.36
N GLU A 306 -22.88 21.42 11.95
CA GLU A 306 -23.14 20.01 12.25
C GLU A 306 -21.84 19.23 12.01
N GLY A 307 -21.32 18.60 13.07
CA GLY A 307 -20.02 17.94 13.05
C GLY A 307 -20.02 16.71 12.15
N VAL A 308 -19.43 16.82 10.96
CA VAL A 308 -19.09 15.66 10.12
C VAL A 308 -17.89 14.96 10.78
N ALA A 309 -18.19 13.93 11.58
CA ALA A 309 -17.20 13.05 12.16
C ALA A 309 -16.38 12.39 11.04
N GLY A 310 -15.07 12.61 11.04
CA GLY A 310 -14.15 11.86 10.17
C GLY A 310 -14.23 10.37 10.49
N GLY A 311 -14.04 9.52 9.47
CA GLY A 311 -14.13 8.07 9.58
C GLY A 311 -13.19 7.51 10.65
N CYS A 312 -13.71 7.15 11.83
CA CYS A 312 -12.95 6.51 12.88
C CYS A 312 -12.87 5.01 12.59
N SER A 313 -11.65 4.42 12.63
CA SER A 313 -11.50 2.97 12.61
C SER A 313 -11.37 2.43 14.02
N ALA A 314 -12.17 1.43 14.38
CA ALA A 314 -11.95 0.65 15.57
C ALA A 314 -10.85 -0.40 15.31
N SER A 315 -9.85 -0.51 16.18
CA SER A 315 -8.92 -1.64 16.14
C SER A 315 -9.60 -2.89 16.72
N GLY A 316 -9.72 -3.94 15.90
CA GLY A 316 -10.44 -5.17 16.27
C GLY A 316 -9.75 -5.90 17.43
N THR A 317 -10.44 -6.01 18.56
CA THR A 317 -10.11 -6.92 19.65
C THR A 317 -10.30 -8.36 19.19
N SER A 318 -9.24 -9.14 19.31
CA SER A 318 -9.25 -10.60 19.11
C SER A 318 -10.26 -11.26 20.03
N GLY A 319 -11.29 -11.88 19.43
CA GLY A 319 -12.27 -12.70 20.14
C GLY A 319 -11.61 -13.93 20.75
N THR A 320 -11.70 -14.05 22.08
CA THR A 320 -11.40 -15.28 22.80
C THR A 320 -12.63 -16.19 22.72
N LEU A 321 -12.49 -17.33 22.04
CA LEU A 321 -13.42 -18.45 22.14
C LEU A 321 -13.29 -19.06 23.55
N PRO A 322 -14.38 -19.30 24.30
CA PRO A 322 -14.29 -20.09 25.51
C PRO A 322 -14.21 -21.57 25.13
N PHE A 323 -13.01 -22.14 25.21
CA PHE A 323 -12.83 -23.58 25.41
C PHE A 323 -13.31 -23.92 26.82
N ALA A 324 -14.53 -24.44 26.96
CA ALA A 324 -14.94 -25.17 28.16
C ALA A 324 -14.66 -26.66 27.95
N GLY A 325 -13.40 -27.04 28.14
CA GLY A 325 -12.99 -28.42 28.33
C GLY A 325 -13.32 -28.89 29.74
N ALA A 326 -13.89 -30.08 29.84
CA ALA A 326 -14.22 -30.76 31.08
C ALA A 326 -12.99 -30.96 31.98
N LEU A 327 -13.13 -30.67 33.27
CA LEU A 327 -12.28 -31.22 34.32
C LEU A 327 -13.11 -31.51 35.57
N LEU A 328 -13.26 -32.81 35.80
CA LEU A 328 -13.77 -33.48 36.98
C LEU A 328 -12.65 -33.54 38.05
N MET A 329 -13.07 -33.51 39.32
CA MET A 329 -12.37 -33.92 40.55
C MET A 329 -11.40 -32.93 41.23
N LEU A 330 -11.82 -32.35 42.37
CA LEU A 330 -11.51 -32.89 43.72
C LEU A 330 -12.20 -32.06 44.82
N GLY A 331 -12.99 -32.76 45.64
CA GLY A 331 -13.80 -32.22 46.73
C GLY A 331 -13.03 -31.98 48.03
N ALA A 332 -13.59 -31.07 48.82
CA ALA A 332 -13.02 -30.41 49.98
C ALA A 332 -12.83 -31.30 51.23
N ILE A 333 -11.83 -30.90 52.03
CA ILE A 333 -11.44 -31.43 53.33
C ILE A 333 -12.42 -30.94 54.44
N ALA A 334 -12.77 -31.90 55.29
CA ALA A 334 -13.54 -31.93 56.54
C ALA A 334 -13.83 -30.64 57.33
N LEU A 335 -15.11 -30.50 57.71
CA LEU A 335 -15.63 -29.70 58.84
C LEU A 335 -14.98 -30.13 60.17
N ARG A 336 -14.49 -29.17 60.96
CA ARG A 336 -14.20 -29.37 62.40
C ARG A 336 -15.06 -28.44 63.25
N ARG A 337 -16.05 -29.03 63.93
CA ARG A 337 -16.94 -28.40 64.93
C ARG A 337 -16.11 -27.81 66.09
N ARG A 338 -16.46 -26.60 66.54
CA ARG A 338 -16.14 -26.08 67.87
C ARG A 338 -17.45 -25.83 68.63
N ARG A 339 -17.63 -26.49 69.79
CA ARG A 339 -18.54 -26.04 70.86
C ARG A 339 -17.68 -25.64 72.05
N ALA A 340 -18.00 -24.48 72.62
CA ALA A 340 -17.32 -23.85 73.75
C ALA A 340 -17.81 -24.43 75.10
N PRO A 341 -17.11 -24.15 76.22
CA PRO A 341 -17.09 -25.00 77.42
C PRO A 341 -17.94 -24.48 78.58
N ALA A 342 -18.19 -25.35 79.57
CA ALA A 342 -18.40 -24.96 80.96
C ALA A 342 -17.91 -26.05 81.93
N ARG A 343 -17.16 -25.62 82.96
CA ARG A 343 -16.68 -26.32 84.16
C ARG A 343 -17.90 -26.79 85.02
N ALA A 344 -17.84 -27.61 86.08
CA ALA A 344 -16.80 -27.99 87.03
C ALA A 344 -17.34 -29.13 87.96
N VAL A 345 -16.44 -29.93 88.55
CA VAL A 345 -16.44 -30.40 89.97
C VAL A 345 -17.53 -31.47 90.32
N ALA A 346 -17.32 -32.60 91.02
CA ALA A 346 -16.27 -33.08 91.92
C ALA A 346 -16.36 -34.62 92.13
N ARG A 347 -15.21 -35.23 92.49
CA ARG A 347 -15.00 -36.20 93.60
C ARG A 347 -15.55 -37.64 93.41
N ARG A 348 -14.67 -38.64 93.17
CA ARG A 348 -14.07 -39.62 94.13
C ARG A 348 -15.15 -40.40 94.93
N ALA A 349 -15.12 -41.72 95.13
CA ALA A 349 -14.16 -42.81 94.94
C ALA A 349 -14.86 -44.16 95.23
N ARG A 350 -14.24 -45.29 94.82
CA ARG A 350 -14.23 -46.65 95.46
C ARG A 350 -15.59 -47.17 96.00
N ARG A 351 -16.13 -48.28 95.52
CA ARG A 351 -15.59 -49.63 95.36
C ARG A 351 -16.30 -50.35 94.22
#